data_AF-A0A2D5ICY0-F1
#
_entry.id   AF-A0A2D5ICY0-F1
#
_cell.length_a   1.000
_cell.length_b   1.000
_cell.length_c   1.000
_cell.angle_alpha   90.00
_cell.angle_beta   90.00
_cell.angle_gamma   90.00
#
_symmetry.space_group_name_H-M   'P 1'
#
loop_
_entity.id
_entity.type
_entity.pdbx_description
1 polymer ?
#
loop_
_entity_poly.entity_id
_entity_poly.type
_entity_poly.pdbx_seq_one_letter_code
_entity_poly.pdbx_strand_id
1 'polypeptide(L)'
;MSSTLGKYNISSYIDDLVPDHVETSFPDLVNFLKTYALYLERSNESGFYLNSLDIQRDIDHVEENLLTELQNEIGIAVPRDFATNPRTFYKHLIEFYRSRGTPESITSFFRVIYDDEVETYFPFVDILNPSDGNWTDQAAAIQADRTAFTPTNTITISGTPTEVTGNNDAGNAIFLDDDVVFVNNSFKTPGTDYTETVYSDTTTKYKLTFTTALANNDVVRTYPKGLFTNNDGFLSDKKFLQDSFYYQKFSYVLRTGSNIADWSNAFTRLIHPAGFKFFGEIAILIKVLDQGNTQAQLGNQLPAGEINFNIGAFQVGPVSFNSHILEKSYTHFTNGSSELSKIGMQNHWDNMKFRYLGPNSDLAHWTLQDSINNNITTQFGMGGASSLVIS
;
A
#
# COMPACT_ATOMS: atom_id res chain seq x y z
N MET A 1 20.77 34.88 -35.43
CA MET A 1 21.80 34.20 -34.62
C MET A 1 23.14 34.68 -35.11
N SER A 2 23.91 35.38 -34.28
CA SER A 2 25.25 35.85 -34.66
C SER A 2 26.14 34.63 -34.86
N SER A 3 26.51 34.35 -36.11
CA SER A 3 27.58 33.42 -36.47
C SER A 3 28.90 34.09 -36.09
N THR A 4 29.14 34.21 -34.80
CA THR A 4 30.40 34.75 -34.30
C THR A 4 31.42 33.65 -34.54
N LEU A 5 32.36 33.92 -35.47
CA LEU A 5 33.56 33.12 -35.70
C LEU A 5 34.11 32.63 -34.35
N GLY A 6 34.53 31.37 -34.29
CA GLY A 6 35.08 30.77 -33.08
C GLY A 6 36.20 31.62 -32.47
N LYS A 7 36.48 31.41 -31.19
CA LYS A 7 37.46 32.18 -30.39
C LYS A 7 38.83 32.37 -31.09
N TYR A 8 39.20 31.45 -31.99
CA TYR A 8 40.42 31.51 -32.79
C TYR A 8 40.09 31.47 -34.28
N ASN A 9 40.65 32.41 -35.04
CA ASN A 9 40.57 32.43 -36.49
C ASN A 9 41.87 31.84 -37.08
N ILE A 10 41.85 30.55 -37.40
CA ILE A 10 42.98 29.81 -37.98
C ILE A 10 43.27 30.33 -39.40
N SER A 11 42.25 30.76 -40.14
CA SER A 11 42.43 31.31 -41.49
C SER A 11 43.34 32.53 -41.55
N SER A 12 43.40 33.33 -40.47
CA SER A 12 44.32 34.48 -40.40
C SER A 12 45.78 34.11 -40.12
N TYR A 13 46.07 32.91 -39.61
CA TYR A 13 47.43 32.47 -39.28
C TYR A 13 48.08 31.63 -40.39
N ILE A 14 47.40 31.39 -41.52
CA ILE A 14 47.94 30.53 -42.57
C ILE A 14 49.20 31.11 -43.20
N ASP A 15 49.28 32.43 -43.32
CA ASP A 15 50.46 33.10 -43.88
C ASP A 15 51.70 32.87 -42.99
N ASP A 16 51.52 32.74 -41.68
CA ASP A 16 52.62 32.46 -40.73
C ASP A 16 52.98 30.97 -40.65
N LEU A 17 52.06 30.07 -41.06
CA LEU A 17 52.24 28.61 -41.00
C LEU A 17 52.90 28.02 -42.26
N VAL A 18 52.77 28.72 -43.39
CA VAL A 18 53.29 28.29 -44.68
C VAL A 18 54.68 28.90 -44.90
N PRO A 19 55.70 28.13 -45.30
CA PRO A 19 57.03 28.68 -45.57
C PRO A 19 57.02 29.72 -46.72
N ASP A 20 57.82 30.79 -46.60
CA ASP A 20 57.90 31.92 -47.55
C ASP A 20 58.06 31.50 -49.03
N HIS A 21 58.81 30.42 -49.28
CA HIS A 21 59.04 29.92 -50.63
C HIS A 21 57.75 29.37 -51.28
N VAL A 22 56.85 28.79 -50.50
CA VAL A 22 55.56 28.27 -50.96
C VAL A 22 54.59 29.42 -51.21
N GLU A 23 54.61 30.44 -50.36
CA GLU A 23 53.80 31.65 -50.52
C GLU A 23 54.13 32.37 -51.83
N THR A 24 55.42 32.50 -52.14
CA THR A 24 55.88 33.17 -53.36
C THR A 24 55.64 32.32 -54.62
N SER A 25 55.84 31.01 -54.52
CA SER A 25 55.80 30.11 -55.69
C SER A 25 54.39 29.63 -56.04
N PHE A 26 53.47 29.56 -55.06
CA PHE A 26 52.15 28.95 -55.22
C PHE A 26 51.04 29.78 -54.54
N PRO A 27 50.74 31.00 -55.03
CA PRO A 27 49.75 31.89 -54.40
C PRO A 27 48.33 31.29 -54.40
N ASP A 28 47.94 30.55 -55.44
CA ASP A 28 46.62 29.91 -55.52
C ASP A 28 46.43 28.82 -54.45
N LEU A 29 47.51 28.10 -54.10
CA LEU A 29 47.49 27.08 -53.05
C LEU A 29 47.28 27.73 -51.67
N VAL A 30 47.94 28.85 -51.39
CA VAL A 30 47.75 29.58 -50.13
C VAL A 30 46.32 30.11 -50.01
N ASN A 31 45.76 30.65 -51.10
CA ASN A 31 44.36 31.10 -51.12
C ASN A 31 43.37 29.94 -50.91
N PHE A 32 43.66 28.77 -51.50
CA PHE A 32 42.89 27.55 -51.24
C PHE A 32 42.95 27.15 -49.75
N LEU A 33 44.13 27.14 -49.14
CA LEU A 33 44.30 26.81 -47.72
C LEU A 33 43.52 27.78 -46.82
N LYS A 34 43.54 29.10 -47.12
CA LYS A 34 42.73 30.12 -46.42
C LYS A 34 41.24 29.84 -46.51
N THR A 35 40.76 29.57 -47.72
CA THR A 35 39.35 29.26 -47.97
C THR A 35 38.93 27.96 -47.28
N TYR A 36 39.82 26.96 -47.27
CA TYR A 36 39.59 25.68 -46.62
C TYR A 36 39.55 25.80 -45.09
N ALA A 37 40.48 26.53 -44.46
CA ALA A 37 40.42 26.78 -43.02
C ALA A 37 39.17 27.59 -42.63
N LEU A 38 38.81 28.60 -43.42
CA LEU A 38 37.57 29.35 -43.23
C LEU A 38 36.34 28.46 -43.35
N TYR A 39 36.36 27.46 -44.24
CA TYR A 39 35.31 26.45 -44.34
C TYR A 39 35.23 25.61 -43.07
N LEU A 40 36.35 25.10 -42.56
CA LEU A 40 36.40 24.31 -41.33
C LEU A 40 35.95 25.06 -40.07
N GLU A 41 36.05 26.39 -40.07
CA GLU A 41 35.58 27.26 -38.98
C GLU A 41 34.08 27.58 -39.03
N ARG A 42 33.37 27.16 -40.08
CA ARG A 42 31.92 27.38 -40.18
C ARG A 42 31.17 26.50 -39.18
N SER A 43 29.95 26.92 -38.84
CA SER A 43 29.04 26.15 -37.98
C SER A 43 28.91 24.70 -38.46
N ASN A 44 28.93 23.74 -37.53
CA ASN A 44 28.89 22.29 -37.76
C ASN A 44 30.13 21.67 -38.41
N GLU A 45 31.24 22.40 -38.55
CA GLU A 45 32.51 21.86 -39.05
C GLU A 45 33.52 21.62 -37.93
N SER A 46 34.55 20.82 -38.21
CA SER A 46 35.51 20.35 -37.20
C SER A 46 36.28 21.48 -36.50
N GLY A 47 36.65 22.53 -37.23
CA GLY A 47 37.35 23.70 -36.67
C GLY A 47 36.47 24.50 -35.72
N PHE A 48 35.17 24.62 -36.02
CA PHE A 48 34.21 25.22 -35.12
C PHE A 48 34.09 24.44 -33.81
N TYR A 49 33.88 23.12 -33.87
CA TYR A 49 33.78 22.25 -32.68
C TYR A 49 35.00 22.32 -31.77
N LEU A 50 36.20 22.36 -32.35
CA LEU A 50 37.46 22.51 -31.59
C LEU A 50 37.54 23.89 -30.90
N ASN A 51 37.07 24.94 -31.56
CA ASN A 51 37.12 26.31 -31.05
C ASN A 51 36.04 26.62 -30.00
N SER A 52 34.91 25.91 -30.01
CA SER A 52 33.82 26.09 -29.06
C SER A 52 33.71 24.95 -28.04
N LEU A 53 34.74 24.12 -27.90
CA LEU A 53 34.72 22.98 -26.98
C LEU A 53 34.46 23.37 -25.52
N ASP A 54 34.95 24.54 -25.10
CA ASP A 54 34.70 25.08 -23.76
C ASP A 54 33.22 25.41 -23.54
N ILE A 55 32.59 26.06 -24.52
CA ILE A 55 31.16 26.41 -24.51
C ILE A 55 30.29 25.16 -24.65
N GLN A 56 30.68 24.21 -25.50
CA GLN A 56 29.92 22.99 -25.75
C GLN A 56 29.95 22.00 -24.58
N ARG A 57 30.93 22.12 -23.69
CA ARG A 57 30.94 21.36 -22.41
C ARG A 57 29.89 21.87 -21.42
N ASP A 58 29.43 23.10 -21.56
CA ASP A 58 28.37 23.65 -20.72
C ASP A 58 26.99 23.27 -21.29
N ILE A 59 26.19 22.60 -20.47
CA ILE A 59 24.86 22.14 -20.85
C ILE A 59 23.88 23.28 -21.13
N ASP A 60 24.13 24.47 -20.57
CA ASP A 60 23.29 25.65 -20.81
C ASP A 60 23.53 26.22 -22.22
N HIS A 61 24.70 25.95 -22.83
CA HIS A 61 25.13 26.53 -24.10
C HIS A 61 25.42 25.53 -25.22
N VAL A 62 25.39 24.22 -24.94
CA VAL A 62 25.61 23.17 -25.94
C VAL A 62 24.58 23.23 -27.08
N GLU A 63 25.03 22.94 -28.30
CA GLU A 63 24.18 22.83 -29.50
C GLU A 63 23.15 21.69 -29.36
N GLU A 64 22.02 21.82 -30.02
CA GLU A 64 20.88 20.89 -29.88
C GLU A 64 21.17 19.48 -30.41
N ASN A 65 22.00 19.36 -31.45
CA ASN A 65 22.46 18.08 -31.98
C ASN A 65 23.31 17.32 -30.94
N LEU A 66 24.30 17.98 -30.35
CA LEU A 66 25.15 17.41 -29.30
C LEU A 66 24.37 17.14 -28.02
N LEU A 67 23.40 18.00 -27.68
CA LEU A 67 22.49 17.75 -26.57
C LEU A 67 21.75 16.43 -26.79
N THR A 68 21.19 16.20 -27.97
CA THR A 68 20.47 14.96 -28.30
C THR A 68 21.36 13.72 -28.15
N GLU A 69 22.61 13.79 -28.60
CA GLU A 69 23.56 12.68 -28.43
C GLU A 69 23.95 12.46 -26.97
N LEU A 70 24.17 13.53 -26.22
CA LEU A 70 24.43 13.46 -24.78
C LEU A 70 23.24 12.83 -24.04
N GLN A 71 22.00 13.18 -24.41
CA GLN A 71 20.79 12.55 -23.88
C GLN A 71 20.75 11.05 -24.19
N ASN A 72 21.17 10.64 -25.39
CA ASN A 72 21.26 9.23 -25.77
C ASN A 72 22.33 8.48 -24.96
N GLU A 73 23.40 9.13 -24.51
CA GLU A 73 24.44 8.48 -23.68
C GLU A 73 24.06 8.40 -22.20
N ILE A 74 23.60 9.49 -21.60
CA ILE A 74 23.40 9.58 -20.14
C ILE A 74 21.97 9.30 -19.68
N GLY A 75 21.01 9.35 -20.62
CA GLY A 75 19.58 9.49 -20.35
C GLY A 75 18.67 8.58 -21.17
N ILE A 76 19.15 7.42 -21.63
CA ILE A 76 18.35 6.46 -22.46
C ILE A 76 16.98 6.15 -21.83
N ALA A 77 16.90 6.13 -20.50
CA ALA A 77 15.71 5.79 -19.75
C ALA A 77 14.72 6.97 -19.57
N VAL A 78 15.17 8.19 -19.86
CA VAL A 78 14.41 9.40 -19.57
C VAL A 78 13.47 9.66 -20.77
N PRO A 79 12.17 9.91 -20.54
CA PRO A 79 11.28 10.37 -21.60
C PRO A 79 11.84 11.63 -22.25
N ARG A 80 11.72 11.76 -23.57
CA ARG A 80 12.17 12.95 -24.30
C ARG A 80 11.18 14.11 -24.22
N ASP A 81 9.93 13.79 -23.89
CA ASP A 81 8.90 14.78 -23.61
C ASP A 81 8.98 15.12 -22.11
N PHE A 82 9.44 16.32 -21.82
CA PHE A 82 9.57 16.84 -20.46
C PHE A 82 8.61 18.01 -20.32
N ALA A 83 7.88 18.07 -19.20
CA ALA A 83 7.14 19.27 -18.85
C ALA A 83 8.06 20.48 -18.58
N THR A 84 9.30 20.23 -18.16
CA THR A 84 10.32 21.26 -17.84
C THR A 84 11.40 21.36 -18.93
N ASN A 85 12.21 22.44 -18.90
CA ASN A 85 13.39 22.57 -19.74
C ASN A 85 14.37 21.38 -19.55
N PRO A 86 14.68 20.60 -20.61
CA PRO A 86 15.57 19.44 -20.51
C PRO A 86 16.94 19.77 -19.93
N ARG A 87 17.49 20.96 -20.25
CA ARG A 87 18.84 21.37 -19.79
C ARG A 87 18.92 21.45 -18.26
N THR A 88 17.88 21.98 -17.63
CA THR A 88 17.79 22.07 -16.17
C THR A 88 17.74 20.69 -15.54
N PHE A 89 16.98 19.75 -16.10
CA PHE A 89 16.94 18.38 -15.61
C PHE A 89 18.32 17.72 -15.66
N TYR A 90 19.00 17.78 -16.83
CA TYR A 90 20.30 17.15 -17.00
C TYR A 90 21.40 17.76 -16.12
N LYS A 91 21.32 19.06 -15.83
CA LYS A 91 22.21 19.74 -14.87
C LYS A 91 22.12 19.14 -13.47
N HIS A 92 20.93 18.71 -13.05
CA HIS A 92 20.65 18.12 -11.74
C HIS A 92 20.57 16.58 -11.75
N LEU A 93 20.85 15.92 -12.88
CA LEU A 93 20.74 14.47 -13.02
C LEU A 93 21.57 13.69 -11.97
N ILE A 94 22.76 14.20 -11.63
CA ILE A 94 23.63 13.59 -10.62
C ILE A 94 22.96 13.61 -9.24
N GLU A 95 22.21 14.66 -8.90
CA GLU A 95 21.51 14.77 -7.63
C GLU A 95 20.38 13.75 -7.54
N PHE A 96 19.66 13.49 -8.64
CA PHE A 96 18.70 12.40 -8.73
C PHE A 96 19.35 11.03 -8.50
N TYR A 97 20.52 10.78 -9.10
CA TYR A 97 21.23 9.52 -8.87
C TYR A 97 21.73 9.35 -7.44
N ARG A 98 22.17 10.44 -6.79
CA ARG A 98 22.64 10.43 -5.39
C ARG A 98 21.51 10.30 -4.37
N SER A 99 20.36 10.91 -4.65
CA SER A 99 19.17 10.88 -3.78
C SER A 99 18.25 9.69 -4.05
N ARG A 100 18.67 8.75 -4.89
CA ARG A 100 17.88 7.58 -5.27
C ARG A 100 17.26 6.88 -4.06
N GLY A 101 15.93 6.71 -4.09
CA GLY A 101 15.16 6.05 -3.05
C GLY A 101 14.73 6.91 -1.87
N THR A 102 15.13 8.19 -1.80
CA THR A 102 14.52 9.09 -0.80
C THR A 102 13.13 9.54 -1.26
N PRO A 103 12.19 9.78 -0.32
CA PRO A 103 10.87 10.31 -0.65
C PRO A 103 10.92 11.59 -1.50
N GLU A 104 11.87 12.49 -1.20
CA GLU A 104 12.04 13.76 -1.90
C GLU A 104 12.52 13.57 -3.34
N SER A 105 13.34 12.55 -3.59
CA SER A 105 13.79 12.20 -4.95
C SER A 105 12.63 11.71 -5.80
N ILE A 106 11.75 10.90 -5.21
CA ILE A 106 10.52 10.42 -5.84
C ILE A 106 9.62 11.61 -6.19
N THR A 107 9.34 12.49 -5.21
CA THR A 107 8.52 13.69 -5.46
C THR A 107 9.11 14.60 -6.53
N SER A 108 10.42 14.82 -6.51
CA SER A 108 11.11 15.65 -7.50
C SER A 108 11.06 15.04 -8.90
N PHE A 109 11.15 13.72 -9.02
CA PHE A 109 11.09 13.03 -10.31
C PHE A 109 9.74 13.21 -11.00
N PHE A 110 8.64 12.98 -10.28
CA PHE A 110 7.30 13.12 -10.84
C PHE A 110 6.99 14.57 -11.20
N ARG A 111 7.40 15.51 -10.35
CA ARG A 111 7.19 16.94 -10.59
C ARG A 111 7.98 17.47 -11.79
N VAL A 112 9.25 17.08 -11.95
CA VAL A 112 10.11 17.64 -13.01
C VAL A 112 9.82 17.01 -14.37
N ILE A 113 9.58 15.71 -14.41
CA ILE A 113 9.42 14.97 -15.67
C ILE A 113 7.97 14.98 -16.14
N TYR A 114 7.02 14.74 -15.25
CA TYR A 114 5.61 14.52 -15.59
C TYR A 114 4.67 15.66 -15.16
N ASP A 115 5.15 16.68 -14.45
CA ASP A 115 4.32 17.73 -13.82
C ASP A 115 3.20 17.14 -12.94
N ASP A 116 3.49 16.00 -12.30
CA ASP A 116 2.55 15.25 -11.46
C ASP A 116 2.97 15.29 -9.99
N GLU A 117 1.99 15.30 -9.09
CA GLU A 117 2.22 15.18 -7.67
C GLU A 117 2.13 13.70 -7.27
N VAL A 118 3.04 13.27 -6.40
CA VAL A 118 3.10 11.88 -5.92
C VAL A 118 3.05 11.84 -4.41
N GLU A 119 2.21 10.97 -3.87
CA GLU A 119 2.21 10.59 -2.47
C GLU A 119 2.89 9.22 -2.32
N THR A 120 3.84 9.13 -1.39
CA THR A 120 4.51 7.88 -1.05
C THR A 120 3.86 7.27 0.20
N TYR A 121 3.24 6.11 0.05
CA TYR A 121 2.71 5.32 1.16
C TYR A 121 3.59 4.10 1.42
N PHE A 122 3.85 3.79 2.69
CA PHE A 122 4.68 2.66 3.07
C PHE A 122 3.85 1.60 3.79
N PRO A 123 3.57 0.44 3.16
CA PRO A 123 2.76 -0.62 3.78
C PRO A 123 3.28 -1.14 5.12
N PHE A 124 4.58 -0.96 5.40
CA PHE A 124 5.17 -1.42 6.66
C PHE A 124 4.57 -0.72 7.89
N VAL A 125 4.02 0.49 7.75
CA VAL A 125 3.39 1.21 8.87
C VAL A 125 2.11 0.53 9.35
N ASP A 126 1.52 -0.31 8.50
CA ASP A 126 0.31 -1.07 8.80
C ASP A 126 0.59 -2.55 9.05
N ILE A 127 1.86 -2.93 9.24
CA ILE A 127 2.19 -4.26 9.75
C ILE A 127 1.85 -4.34 11.23
N LEU A 128 1.23 -5.46 11.62
CA LEU A 128 0.89 -5.75 13.01
C LEU A 128 2.15 -5.80 13.87
N ASN A 129 2.19 -4.91 14.86
CA ASN A 129 3.12 -5.00 15.97
C ASN A 129 2.32 -5.49 17.21
N PRO A 130 2.69 -6.63 17.82
CA PRO A 130 2.00 -7.11 19.02
C PRO A 130 2.02 -6.05 20.12
N SER A 131 0.86 -5.85 20.75
CA SER A 131 0.68 -4.88 21.84
C SER A 131 0.93 -3.41 21.47
N ASP A 132 0.73 -3.03 20.21
CA ASP A 132 0.80 -1.62 19.73
C ASP A 132 -0.48 -0.79 20.03
N GLY A 133 -1.31 -1.28 20.95
CA GLY A 133 -2.50 -0.57 21.40
C GLY A 133 -2.14 0.62 22.29
N ASN A 134 -2.59 1.81 21.92
CA ASN A 134 -2.40 3.03 22.70
C ASN A 134 -3.39 3.06 23.86
N TRP A 135 -2.89 2.74 25.06
CA TRP A 135 -3.65 2.78 26.31
C TRP A 135 -3.63 4.17 26.94
N THR A 136 -4.79 4.70 27.31
CA THR A 136 -4.91 5.95 28.08
C THR A 136 -5.43 5.66 29.48
N ASP A 137 -4.64 6.03 30.50
CA ASP A 137 -5.05 5.99 31.91
C ASP A 137 -6.00 7.16 32.21
N GLN A 138 -7.17 6.85 32.75
CA GLN A 138 -8.23 7.79 33.09
C GLN A 138 -8.47 7.89 34.60
N ALA A 139 -7.67 7.22 35.44
CA ALA A 139 -7.91 7.12 36.87
C ALA A 139 -8.01 8.49 37.56
N ALA A 140 -7.11 9.42 37.22
CA ALA A 140 -7.13 10.77 37.80
C ALA A 140 -8.37 11.57 37.39
N ALA A 141 -8.84 11.41 36.15
CA ALA A 141 -10.04 12.09 35.66
C ALA A 141 -11.30 11.51 36.32
N ILE A 142 -11.38 10.19 36.45
CA ILE A 142 -12.46 9.50 37.15
C ILE A 142 -12.51 9.90 38.64
N GLN A 143 -11.34 10.04 39.29
CA GLN A 143 -11.26 10.53 40.67
C GLN A 143 -11.75 11.96 40.83
N ALA A 144 -11.45 12.85 39.87
CA ALA A 144 -11.87 14.25 39.89
C ALA A 144 -13.37 14.44 39.60
N ASP A 145 -13.90 13.76 38.58
CA ASP A 145 -15.31 13.77 38.24
C ASP A 145 -15.76 12.43 37.65
N ARG A 146 -16.28 11.55 38.51
CA ARG A 146 -16.82 10.27 38.07
C ARG A 146 -18.11 10.39 37.24
N THR A 147 -18.84 11.51 37.31
CA THR A 147 -20.16 11.60 36.66
C THR A 147 -20.05 11.74 35.14
N ALA A 148 -18.87 12.13 34.66
CA ALA A 148 -18.52 12.11 33.25
C ALA A 148 -18.27 10.70 32.68
N PHE A 149 -18.19 9.67 33.53
CA PHE A 149 -17.85 8.30 33.14
C PHE A 149 -18.98 7.33 33.46
N THR A 150 -19.07 6.25 32.68
CA THR A 150 -20.03 5.17 32.91
C THR A 150 -19.37 4.09 33.78
N PRO A 151 -19.96 3.69 34.92
CA PRO A 151 -19.42 2.61 35.72
C PRO A 151 -19.58 1.25 35.03
N THR A 152 -18.55 0.40 35.09
CA THR A 152 -18.61 -0.99 34.62
C THR A 152 -19.51 -1.83 35.51
N ASN A 153 -19.36 -1.66 36.84
CA ASN A 153 -20.19 -2.34 37.82
C ASN A 153 -20.87 -1.32 38.73
N THR A 154 -22.16 -1.52 38.98
CA THR A 154 -22.90 -0.88 40.08
C THR A 154 -23.49 -1.99 40.93
N ILE A 155 -23.18 -1.98 42.22
CA ILE A 155 -23.53 -3.05 43.16
C ILE A 155 -24.14 -2.41 44.40
N THR A 156 -25.39 -2.76 44.67
CA THR A 156 -26.09 -2.34 45.89
C THR A 156 -25.91 -3.41 46.95
N ILE A 157 -25.29 -3.05 48.06
CA ILE A 157 -24.91 -3.96 49.13
C ILE A 157 -26.10 -4.31 50.00
N SER A 158 -26.27 -5.61 50.25
CA SER A 158 -27.18 -6.14 51.26
C SER A 158 -26.40 -6.61 52.49
N GLY A 159 -26.84 -6.21 53.69
CA GLY A 159 -26.19 -6.56 54.96
C GLY A 159 -24.92 -5.74 55.22
N THR A 160 -23.95 -6.34 55.89
CA THR A 160 -22.67 -5.68 56.22
C THR A 160 -21.44 -6.51 55.81
N PRO A 161 -21.29 -6.84 54.52
CA PRO A 161 -20.18 -7.65 54.06
C PRO A 161 -18.87 -6.86 54.01
N THR A 162 -17.75 -7.57 54.18
CA THR A 162 -16.41 -7.08 53.82
C THR A 162 -16.02 -7.49 52.40
N GLU A 163 -16.75 -8.42 51.79
CA GLU A 163 -16.45 -8.98 50.47
C GLU A 163 -17.60 -8.74 49.51
N VAL A 164 -17.30 -8.22 48.33
CA VAL A 164 -18.25 -8.02 47.25
C VAL A 164 -17.91 -8.96 46.12
N THR A 165 -18.85 -9.85 45.80
CA THR A 165 -18.68 -10.93 44.82
C THR A 165 -19.98 -11.21 44.08
N GLY A 166 -19.88 -11.97 42.98
CA GLY A 166 -21.04 -12.44 42.24
C GLY A 166 -21.37 -11.53 41.07
N ASN A 167 -22.61 -11.07 41.02
CA ASN A 167 -23.14 -10.30 39.90
C ASN A 167 -23.45 -8.87 40.35
N ASN A 168 -23.38 -7.93 39.41
CA ASN A 168 -23.80 -6.55 39.63
C ASN A 168 -25.33 -6.42 39.59
N ASP A 169 -25.84 -5.20 39.85
CA ASP A 169 -27.28 -4.93 39.92
C ASP A 169 -28.00 -5.18 38.58
N ALA A 170 -27.27 -5.21 37.46
CA ALA A 170 -27.78 -5.57 36.13
C ALA A 170 -27.82 -7.08 35.87
N GLY A 171 -27.37 -7.90 36.82
CA GLY A 171 -27.27 -9.36 36.68
C GLY A 171 -26.03 -9.83 35.91
N ASN A 172 -25.12 -8.94 35.52
CA ASN A 172 -23.86 -9.32 34.86
C ASN A 172 -22.82 -9.74 35.90
N ALA A 173 -21.97 -10.73 35.60
CA ALA A 173 -20.88 -11.11 36.49
C ALA A 173 -19.91 -9.93 36.69
N ILE A 174 -19.44 -9.74 37.92
CA ILE A 174 -18.46 -8.69 38.23
C ILE A 174 -17.16 -9.01 37.50
N PHE A 175 -16.67 -8.02 36.75
CA PHE A 175 -15.36 -8.01 36.10
C PHE A 175 -14.55 -6.83 36.65
N LEU A 176 -13.29 -7.06 37.02
CA LEU A 176 -12.40 -6.05 37.59
C LEU A 176 -11.02 -6.16 36.92
N ASP A 177 -10.43 -5.04 36.55
CA ASP A 177 -9.07 -4.97 36.01
C ASP A 177 -8.38 -3.69 36.51
N ASP A 178 -7.86 -3.75 37.74
CA ASP A 178 -7.30 -2.60 38.47
C ASP A 178 -8.27 -1.41 38.52
N ASP A 179 -9.55 -1.69 38.73
CA ASP A 179 -10.63 -0.72 38.61
C ASP A 179 -10.54 0.39 39.67
N VAL A 180 -11.02 1.58 39.33
CA VAL A 180 -11.22 2.68 40.29
C VAL A 180 -12.55 2.46 41.03
N VAL A 181 -12.49 2.30 42.36
CA VAL A 181 -13.66 1.98 43.19
C VAL A 181 -14.17 3.19 43.99
N PHE A 182 -15.50 3.35 43.99
CA PHE A 182 -16.22 4.29 44.85
C PHE A 182 -17.27 3.58 45.70
N VAL A 183 -17.44 4.01 46.95
CA VAL A 183 -18.54 3.60 47.83
C VAL A 183 -19.34 4.83 48.22
N ASN A 184 -20.65 4.85 47.94
CA ASN A 184 -21.54 5.98 48.27
C ASN A 184 -20.94 7.34 47.89
N ASN A 185 -20.31 7.40 46.72
CA ASN A 185 -19.66 8.59 46.17
C ASN A 185 -18.28 8.97 46.72
N SER A 186 -17.74 8.23 47.69
CA SER A 186 -16.39 8.42 48.20
C SER A 186 -15.40 7.50 47.48
N PHE A 187 -14.33 8.07 46.93
CA PHE A 187 -13.23 7.31 46.34
C PHE A 187 -12.58 6.43 47.41
N LYS A 188 -12.24 5.20 47.03
CA LYS A 188 -11.50 4.25 47.86
C LYS A 188 -10.13 4.00 47.24
N THR A 189 -9.11 3.91 48.08
CA THR A 189 -7.72 3.73 47.64
C THR A 189 -7.38 2.23 47.58
N PRO A 190 -6.97 1.70 46.42
CA PRO A 190 -6.54 0.31 46.32
C PRO A 190 -5.36 0.02 47.26
N GLY A 191 -5.35 -1.15 47.88
CA GLY A 191 -4.36 -1.60 48.87
C GLY A 191 -4.61 -1.09 50.31
N THR A 192 -5.27 0.06 50.47
CA THR A 192 -5.60 0.62 51.81
C THR A 192 -7.05 0.33 52.19
N ASP A 193 -7.98 0.69 51.32
CA ASP A 193 -9.42 0.60 51.58
C ASP A 193 -10.02 -0.71 51.03
N TYR A 194 -9.47 -1.22 49.94
CA TYR A 194 -9.88 -2.48 49.32
C TYR A 194 -8.73 -3.17 48.58
N THR A 195 -8.90 -4.46 48.31
CA THR A 195 -8.05 -5.25 47.42
C THR A 195 -8.90 -6.00 46.40
N GLU A 196 -8.42 -6.03 45.16
CA GLU A 196 -9.03 -6.82 44.09
C GLU A 196 -8.37 -8.19 44.03
N THR A 197 -9.17 -9.25 43.94
CA THR A 197 -8.66 -10.62 43.85
C THR A 197 -9.50 -11.44 42.88
N VAL A 198 -8.83 -12.34 42.17
CA VAL A 198 -9.48 -13.37 41.35
C VAL A 198 -9.68 -14.62 42.22
N TYR A 199 -10.84 -15.26 42.12
CA TYR A 199 -11.15 -16.49 42.84
C TYR A 199 -11.88 -17.49 41.92
N SER A 200 -11.79 -18.78 42.28
CA SER A 200 -12.36 -19.97 41.59
C SER A 200 -11.49 -20.60 40.49
N ASP A 201 -11.46 -21.94 40.51
CA ASP A 201 -10.69 -22.79 39.59
C ASP A 201 -11.47 -23.19 38.32
N THR A 202 -12.81 -23.08 38.34
CA THR A 202 -13.67 -23.53 37.22
C THR A 202 -14.05 -22.41 36.26
N THR A 203 -14.25 -21.20 36.79
CA THR A 203 -14.62 -20.00 36.05
C THR A 203 -13.99 -18.81 36.73
N THR A 204 -13.27 -17.95 36.00
CA THR A 204 -12.67 -16.73 36.55
C THR A 204 -13.76 -15.86 37.16
N LYS A 205 -13.69 -15.62 38.47
CA LYS A 205 -14.56 -14.68 39.19
C LYS A 205 -13.72 -13.64 39.92
N TYR A 206 -14.29 -12.46 40.08
CA TYR A 206 -13.61 -11.32 40.69
C TYR A 206 -14.27 -10.94 42.02
N LYS A 207 -13.44 -10.58 42.98
CA LYS A 207 -13.84 -10.17 44.34
C LYS A 207 -13.16 -8.87 44.72
N LEU A 208 -13.94 -7.95 45.30
CA LEU A 208 -13.43 -6.83 46.09
C LEU A 208 -13.48 -7.17 47.58
N THR A 209 -12.36 -7.05 48.27
CA THR A 209 -12.28 -7.21 49.73
C THR A 209 -11.99 -5.85 50.36
N PHE A 210 -12.92 -5.32 51.15
CA PHE A 210 -12.77 -4.04 51.83
C PHE A 210 -12.17 -4.22 53.23
N THR A 211 -11.31 -3.29 53.62
CA THR A 211 -10.67 -3.27 54.96
C THR A 211 -11.69 -2.98 56.06
N THR A 212 -12.71 -2.17 55.76
CA THR A 212 -13.84 -1.87 56.65
C THR A 212 -15.11 -2.49 56.08
N ALA A 213 -15.95 -3.08 56.93
CA ALA A 213 -17.24 -3.62 56.51
C ALA A 213 -18.12 -2.53 55.89
N LEU A 214 -18.77 -2.86 54.78
CA LEU A 214 -19.75 -2.00 54.11
C LEU A 214 -21.06 -1.97 54.91
N ALA A 215 -21.87 -0.94 54.73
CA ALA A 215 -23.18 -0.85 55.33
C ALA A 215 -24.28 -1.32 54.37
N ASN A 216 -25.45 -1.66 54.94
CA ASN A 216 -26.59 -2.07 54.14
C ASN A 216 -27.09 -0.88 53.30
N ASN A 217 -27.38 -1.15 52.02
CA ASN A 217 -27.70 -0.17 50.97
C ASN A 217 -26.53 0.71 50.51
N ASP A 218 -25.29 0.39 50.89
CA ASP A 218 -24.14 1.04 50.25
C ASP A 218 -24.11 0.71 48.77
N VAL A 219 -23.75 1.69 47.92
CA VAL A 219 -23.60 1.48 46.49
C VAL A 219 -22.13 1.53 46.12
N VAL A 220 -21.58 0.38 45.72
CA VAL A 220 -20.24 0.22 45.20
C VAL A 220 -20.28 0.40 43.69
N ARG A 221 -19.43 1.29 43.17
CA ARG A 221 -19.25 1.49 41.72
C ARG A 221 -17.80 1.28 41.36
N THR A 222 -17.56 0.55 40.28
CA THR A 222 -16.22 0.35 39.73
C THR A 222 -16.14 0.94 38.33
N TYR A 223 -15.01 1.57 38.03
CA TYR A 223 -14.73 2.19 36.74
C TYR A 223 -13.44 1.58 36.20
N PRO A 224 -13.36 1.28 34.90
CA PRO A 224 -12.14 0.77 34.32
C PRO A 224 -11.09 1.86 34.40
N LYS A 225 -9.85 1.48 34.74
CA LYS A 225 -8.76 2.43 34.94
C LYS A 225 -8.40 3.22 33.69
N GLY A 226 -8.63 2.64 32.52
CA GLY A 226 -8.33 3.25 31.24
C GLY A 226 -9.01 2.54 30.09
N LEU A 227 -8.67 2.97 28.88
CA LEU A 227 -9.17 2.36 27.65
C LEU A 227 -8.13 2.43 26.54
N PHE A 228 -8.21 1.48 25.61
CA PHE A 228 -7.47 1.53 24.35
C PHE A 228 -8.14 2.55 23.42
N THR A 229 -7.34 3.44 22.86
CA THR A 229 -7.80 4.54 21.99
C THR A 229 -7.76 4.20 20.51
N ASN A 230 -7.04 3.15 20.14
CA ASN A 230 -6.89 2.64 18.79
C ASN A 230 -7.07 1.11 18.77
N ASN A 231 -7.18 0.56 17.56
CA ASN A 231 -7.32 -0.86 17.31
C ASN A 231 -6.04 -1.45 16.70
N ASP A 232 -4.90 -0.78 16.89
CA ASP A 232 -3.64 -1.13 16.22
C ASP A 232 -3.07 -2.47 16.73
N GLY A 233 -3.49 -2.92 17.91
CA GLY A 233 -3.18 -4.24 18.43
C GLY A 233 -4.02 -5.40 17.84
N PHE A 234 -5.05 -5.11 17.05
CA PHE A 234 -5.93 -6.14 16.49
C PHE A 234 -5.51 -6.55 15.08
N LEU A 235 -5.40 -7.87 14.89
CA LEU A 235 -5.10 -8.46 13.59
C LEU A 235 -6.27 -8.26 12.61
N SER A 236 -5.95 -7.78 11.41
CA SER A 236 -6.86 -7.66 10.26
C SER A 236 -8.01 -6.65 10.41
N ASP A 237 -7.99 -5.81 11.45
CA ASP A 237 -8.85 -4.62 11.55
C ASP A 237 -8.15 -3.43 10.85
N LYS A 238 -7.14 -2.87 11.51
CA LYS A 238 -6.31 -1.79 10.95
C LYS A 238 -4.91 -2.23 10.55
N LYS A 239 -4.41 -3.34 11.12
CA LYS A 239 -3.06 -3.84 10.90
C LYS A 239 -3.07 -5.22 10.25
N PHE A 240 -2.08 -5.49 9.42
CA PHE A 240 -1.97 -6.69 8.59
C PHE A 240 -0.75 -7.52 8.98
N LEU A 241 -0.79 -8.82 8.71
CA LEU A 241 0.42 -9.65 8.84
C LEU A 241 1.40 -9.31 7.72
N GLN A 242 2.67 -9.39 8.07
CA GLN A 242 3.73 -9.32 7.07
C GLN A 242 3.53 -10.42 6.02
N ASP A 243 3.61 -10.05 4.75
CA ASP A 243 3.66 -10.97 3.61
C ASP A 243 5.05 -10.92 2.93
N SER A 244 5.21 -11.68 1.85
CA SER A 244 6.43 -11.65 1.02
C SER A 244 6.29 -10.77 -0.23
N PHE A 245 5.31 -9.86 -0.25
CA PHE A 245 4.90 -9.13 -1.45
C PHE A 245 4.56 -7.65 -1.19
N TYR A 246 3.42 -7.37 -0.57
CA TYR A 246 2.90 -6.02 -0.35
C TYR A 246 3.13 -5.52 1.08
N TYR A 247 2.71 -6.25 2.12
CA TYR A 247 2.92 -5.87 3.52
C TYR A 247 4.33 -6.31 3.99
N GLN A 248 5.35 -5.53 3.65
CA GLN A 248 6.72 -5.79 4.08
C GLN A 248 7.51 -4.49 4.25
N LYS A 249 8.70 -4.57 4.88
CA LYS A 249 9.57 -3.41 5.11
C LYS A 249 10.16 -2.81 3.84
N PHE A 250 10.26 -3.60 2.77
CA PHE A 250 10.89 -3.22 1.51
C PHE A 250 9.88 -2.94 0.40
N SER A 251 8.63 -2.64 0.75
CA SER A 251 7.63 -2.20 -0.20
C SER A 251 7.22 -0.76 0.03
N TYR A 252 6.81 -0.10 -1.05
CA TYR A 252 6.18 1.20 -1.00
C TYR A 252 5.22 1.37 -2.17
N VAL A 253 4.26 2.26 -2.00
CA VAL A 253 3.22 2.56 -2.98
C VAL A 253 3.35 4.01 -3.40
N LEU A 254 3.29 4.23 -4.70
CA LEU A 254 3.31 5.53 -5.33
C LEU A 254 1.90 5.84 -5.81
N ARG A 255 1.30 6.86 -5.22
CA ARG A 255 -0.01 7.36 -5.61
C ARG A 255 0.17 8.55 -6.54
N THR A 256 -0.16 8.38 -7.82
CA THR A 256 0.05 9.37 -8.89
C THR A 256 -1.21 9.58 -9.70
N GLY A 257 -1.38 10.75 -10.34
CA GLY A 257 -2.47 10.94 -11.31
C GLY A 257 -2.27 10.15 -12.61
N SER A 258 -1.01 9.87 -12.96
CA SER A 258 -0.59 9.21 -14.20
C SER A 258 -0.57 7.68 -14.11
N ASN A 259 -0.71 7.00 -15.26
CA ASN A 259 -0.69 5.53 -15.31
C ASN A 259 0.72 4.99 -15.06
N ILE A 260 0.83 3.89 -14.31
CA ILE A 260 2.10 3.20 -14.02
C ILE A 260 2.88 2.81 -15.28
N ALA A 261 2.20 2.48 -16.38
CA ALA A 261 2.84 2.11 -17.63
C ALA A 261 3.69 3.26 -18.22
N ASP A 262 3.29 4.50 -17.98
CA ASP A 262 3.93 5.68 -18.57
C ASP A 262 5.28 5.99 -17.90
N TRP A 263 5.38 5.77 -16.59
CA TRP A 263 6.53 6.21 -15.80
C TRP A 263 7.39 5.08 -15.22
N SER A 264 6.88 3.84 -15.12
CA SER A 264 7.57 2.74 -14.42
C SER A 264 8.97 2.43 -14.96
N ASN A 265 9.18 2.50 -16.29
CA ASN A 265 10.49 2.23 -16.89
C ASN A 265 11.52 3.29 -16.48
N ALA A 266 11.17 4.57 -16.64
CA ALA A 266 12.01 5.69 -16.27
C ALA A 266 12.30 5.68 -14.76
N PHE A 267 11.26 5.48 -13.95
CA PHE A 267 11.35 5.40 -12.49
C PHE A 267 12.31 4.30 -12.03
N THR A 268 12.15 3.08 -12.58
CA THR A 268 12.98 1.92 -12.22
C THR A 268 14.46 2.14 -12.51
N ARG A 269 14.79 2.87 -13.58
CA ARG A 269 16.18 3.07 -14.01
C ARG A 269 16.85 4.25 -13.33
N LEU A 270 16.09 5.28 -12.96
CA LEU A 270 16.62 6.54 -12.44
C LEU A 270 16.60 6.59 -10.91
N ILE A 271 15.44 6.34 -10.29
CA ILE A 271 15.21 6.69 -8.89
C ILE A 271 14.77 5.53 -7.98
N HIS A 272 14.39 4.37 -8.54
CA HIS A 272 14.04 3.20 -7.74
C HIS A 272 15.27 2.61 -7.02
N PRO A 273 15.23 2.43 -5.68
CA PRO A 273 16.32 1.83 -4.92
C PRO A 273 16.39 0.31 -5.12
N ALA A 274 17.59 -0.25 -5.08
CA ALA A 274 17.77 -1.70 -5.16
C ALA A 274 17.19 -2.40 -3.92
N GLY A 275 16.56 -3.57 -4.12
CA GLY A 275 16.02 -4.39 -3.02
C GLY A 275 14.63 -3.99 -2.52
N PHE A 276 14.07 -2.89 -3.04
CA PHE A 276 12.68 -2.52 -2.77
C PHE A 276 11.73 -2.98 -3.88
N LYS A 277 10.45 -3.02 -3.56
CA LYS A 277 9.36 -3.28 -4.49
C LYS A 277 8.37 -2.12 -4.43
N PHE A 278 8.22 -1.41 -5.55
CA PHE A 278 7.21 -0.36 -5.66
C PHE A 278 5.90 -0.90 -6.25
N PHE A 279 4.80 -0.26 -5.87
CA PHE A 279 3.49 -0.42 -6.47
C PHE A 279 2.99 0.95 -6.93
N GLY A 280 2.18 0.99 -8.00
CA GLY A 280 1.53 2.21 -8.47
C GLY A 280 0.04 2.16 -8.18
N GLU A 281 -0.47 3.20 -7.56
CA GLU A 281 -1.91 3.46 -7.40
C GLU A 281 -2.25 4.74 -8.15
N ILE A 282 -3.37 4.72 -8.89
CA ILE A 282 -3.85 5.93 -9.56
C ILE A 282 -4.67 6.73 -8.55
N ALA A 283 -4.14 7.88 -8.13
CA ALA A 283 -4.84 8.82 -7.29
C ALA A 283 -5.84 9.63 -8.14
N ILE A 284 -7.07 9.14 -8.23
CA ILE A 284 -8.14 9.88 -8.87
C ILE A 284 -8.61 10.96 -7.90
N LEU A 285 -8.21 12.22 -8.13
CA LEU A 285 -8.89 13.35 -7.51
C LEU A 285 -10.31 13.44 -8.07
N ILE A 286 -11.27 12.81 -7.39
CA ILE A 286 -12.69 13.03 -7.65
C ILE A 286 -13.08 14.41 -7.09
N LYS A 287 -12.64 15.48 -7.76
CA LYS A 287 -13.08 16.86 -7.48
C LYS A 287 -14.56 17.11 -7.80
N VAL A 288 -15.28 16.09 -8.28
CA VAL A 288 -16.68 16.19 -8.75
C VAL A 288 -17.69 15.68 -7.71
N LEU A 289 -17.28 15.17 -6.54
CA LEU A 289 -18.27 14.72 -5.53
C LEU A 289 -19.03 15.87 -4.86
N ASP A 290 -18.48 17.09 -4.87
CA ASP A 290 -19.12 18.27 -4.25
C ASP A 290 -19.97 19.08 -5.26
N GLN A 291 -19.94 18.72 -6.54
CA GLN A 291 -20.99 19.14 -7.47
C GLN A 291 -22.17 18.19 -7.31
N GLY A 292 -22.85 18.29 -6.17
CA GLY A 292 -24.17 17.72 -6.02
C GLY A 292 -25.04 18.26 -7.15
N ASN A 293 -25.24 17.45 -8.19
CA ASN A 293 -26.25 17.72 -9.21
C ASN A 293 -27.61 17.65 -8.49
N THR A 294 -28.00 18.78 -7.89
CA THR A 294 -29.24 18.97 -7.14
C THR A 294 -30.41 19.22 -8.09
N GLN A 295 -30.18 19.19 -9.41
CA GLN A 295 -31.24 19.21 -10.40
C GLN A 295 -31.73 17.78 -10.60
N ALA A 296 -32.99 17.54 -10.24
CA ALA A 296 -33.67 16.29 -10.57
C ALA A 296 -33.55 16.05 -12.08
N GLN A 297 -32.81 15.00 -12.46
CA GLN A 297 -32.65 14.63 -13.86
C GLN A 297 -33.99 14.08 -14.35
N LEU A 298 -34.71 14.86 -15.15
CA LEU A 298 -35.89 14.38 -15.88
C LEU A 298 -35.42 13.34 -16.91
N GLY A 299 -35.92 12.11 -16.78
CA GLY A 299 -35.45 10.95 -17.54
C GLY A 299 -35.48 11.13 -19.06
N ASN A 300 -34.58 10.38 -19.74
CA ASN A 300 -34.33 10.33 -21.18
C ASN A 300 -33.55 11.52 -21.79
N GLN A 301 -32.43 11.91 -21.18
CA GLN A 301 -31.38 12.59 -21.94
C GLN A 301 -30.35 11.58 -22.45
N LEU A 302 -29.92 11.77 -23.71
CA LEU A 302 -28.79 11.06 -24.27
C LEU A 302 -27.54 11.32 -23.42
N PRO A 303 -26.68 10.32 -23.15
CA PRO A 303 -25.50 10.49 -22.31
C PRO A 303 -24.67 11.66 -22.80
N ALA A 304 -24.57 12.71 -21.98
CA ALA A 304 -23.61 13.77 -22.21
C ALA A 304 -22.23 13.18 -21.89
N GLY A 305 -21.50 12.78 -22.93
CA GLY A 305 -20.09 12.39 -22.91
C GLY A 305 -19.69 11.56 -21.70
N GLU A 306 -19.80 10.24 -21.80
CA GLU A 306 -19.11 9.35 -20.86
C GLU A 306 -17.65 9.81 -20.74
N ILE A 307 -17.20 10.10 -19.53
CA ILE A 307 -15.77 10.14 -19.25
C ILE A 307 -15.31 8.70 -19.42
N ASN A 308 -14.78 8.38 -20.59
CA ASN A 308 -14.11 7.12 -20.83
C ASN A 308 -12.88 7.08 -19.94
N PHE A 309 -13.01 6.44 -18.78
CA PHE A 309 -11.86 5.99 -18.01
C PHE A 309 -11.18 4.89 -18.84
N ASN A 310 -10.21 5.27 -19.66
CA ASN A 310 -9.28 4.30 -20.23
C ASN A 310 -8.28 3.91 -19.15
N ILE A 311 -8.79 3.22 -18.11
CA ILE A 311 -7.94 2.49 -17.18
C ILE A 311 -7.35 1.39 -18.05
N GLY A 312 -6.09 1.55 -18.47
CA GLY A 312 -5.36 0.48 -19.14
C GLY A 312 -5.60 -0.78 -18.32
N ALA A 313 -6.15 -1.82 -18.95
CA ALA A 313 -6.76 -2.95 -18.27
C ALA A 313 -5.92 -3.31 -17.04
N PHE A 314 -6.47 -3.11 -15.85
CA PHE A 314 -5.91 -3.70 -14.65
C PHE A 314 -6.10 -5.19 -14.84
N GLN A 315 -5.12 -5.82 -15.48
CA GLN A 315 -4.98 -7.25 -15.51
C GLN A 315 -4.55 -7.64 -14.09
N VAL A 316 -5.51 -7.70 -13.17
CA VAL A 316 -5.59 -8.88 -12.32
C VAL A 316 -5.84 -10.02 -13.28
N GLY A 317 -4.75 -10.54 -13.83
CA GLY A 317 -4.82 -11.80 -14.51
C GLY A 317 -5.40 -12.78 -13.50
N PRO A 318 -6.40 -13.61 -13.86
CA PRO A 318 -6.45 -14.90 -13.21
C PRO A 318 -5.05 -15.49 -13.41
N VAL A 319 -4.41 -15.91 -12.32
CA VAL A 319 -3.27 -16.82 -12.41
C VAL A 319 -3.75 -17.95 -13.31
N SER A 320 -3.23 -18.03 -14.54
CA SER A 320 -3.64 -19.05 -15.49
C SER A 320 -3.06 -20.36 -14.99
N PHE A 321 -3.85 -21.13 -14.25
CA PHE A 321 -3.74 -22.57 -14.36
C PHE A 321 -4.14 -22.93 -15.79
N ASN A 322 -3.23 -23.60 -16.48
CA ASN A 322 -3.31 -23.97 -17.88
C ASN A 322 -4.69 -24.57 -18.22
N SER A 323 -5.59 -23.77 -18.78
CA SER A 323 -6.91 -24.20 -19.22
C SER A 323 -7.11 -23.79 -20.69
N HIS A 324 -6.67 -24.69 -21.56
CA HIS A 324 -7.17 -24.75 -22.93
C HIS A 324 -8.58 -25.33 -22.91
N ILE A 325 -9.66 -24.54 -22.70
CA ILE A 325 -10.98 -24.79 -23.33
C ILE A 325 -11.77 -23.48 -23.42
N LEU A 326 -12.30 -23.20 -24.62
CA LEU A 326 -13.29 -22.17 -24.94
C LEU A 326 -14.48 -22.17 -23.95
N GLU A 327 -14.78 -21.01 -23.37
CA GLU A 327 -15.97 -20.82 -22.55
C GLU A 327 -17.20 -20.62 -23.44
N LYS A 328 -17.94 -21.69 -23.66
CA LYS A 328 -19.34 -21.65 -24.10
C LYS A 328 -20.20 -21.59 -22.83
N SER A 329 -20.84 -20.45 -22.58
CA SER A 329 -21.80 -20.35 -21.49
C SER A 329 -23.06 -21.17 -21.83
N TYR A 330 -23.24 -22.28 -21.12
CA TYR A 330 -24.53 -22.95 -21.01
C TYR A 330 -25.04 -22.77 -19.59
N THR A 331 -26.14 -22.03 -19.45
CA THR A 331 -26.96 -22.07 -18.23
C THR A 331 -27.63 -23.44 -18.17
N HIS A 332 -27.07 -24.37 -17.38
CA HIS A 332 -27.71 -25.64 -17.08
C HIS A 332 -28.15 -25.66 -15.61
N PHE A 333 -29.46 -25.75 -15.38
CA PHE A 333 -30.02 -25.98 -14.05
C PHE A 333 -29.59 -27.36 -13.55
N THR A 334 -28.85 -27.39 -12.44
CA THR A 334 -28.37 -28.62 -11.79
C THR A 334 -29.55 -29.41 -11.23
N ASN A 335 -29.86 -30.55 -11.85
CA ASN A 335 -30.95 -31.43 -11.45
C ASN A 335 -30.46 -32.46 -10.41
N GLY A 336 -30.05 -31.98 -9.23
CA GLY A 336 -29.70 -32.83 -8.08
C GLY A 336 -30.85 -32.82 -7.07
N SER A 337 -31.58 -33.94 -6.96
CA SER A 337 -32.69 -34.11 -6.01
C SER A 337 -32.55 -35.45 -5.29
N SER A 338 -32.72 -35.43 -3.95
CA SER A 338 -32.79 -36.63 -3.12
C SER A 338 -34.01 -37.51 -3.45
N GLU A 339 -35.06 -36.94 -4.04
CA GLU A 339 -36.26 -37.68 -4.46
C GLU A 339 -36.04 -38.52 -5.72
N LEU A 340 -35.01 -38.23 -6.52
CA LEU A 340 -34.76 -38.89 -7.81
C LEU A 340 -33.49 -39.75 -7.83
N SER A 341 -32.83 -39.94 -6.69
CA SER A 341 -31.60 -40.76 -6.56
C SER A 341 -30.51 -40.43 -7.60
N LYS A 342 -30.38 -39.15 -7.98
CA LYS A 342 -29.37 -38.66 -8.94
C LYS A 342 -28.32 -37.82 -8.21
N ILE A 343 -27.07 -38.22 -8.35
CA ILE A 343 -25.91 -37.54 -7.74
C ILE A 343 -25.61 -36.27 -8.54
N GLY A 344 -25.72 -35.10 -7.90
CA GLY A 344 -25.33 -33.80 -8.47
C GLY A 344 -23.88 -33.44 -8.15
N MET A 345 -23.30 -32.50 -8.89
CA MET A 345 -21.89 -32.06 -8.75
C MET A 345 -21.51 -31.54 -7.35
N GLN A 346 -22.48 -31.15 -6.53
CA GLN A 346 -22.26 -30.72 -5.14
C GLN A 346 -22.13 -31.89 -4.14
N ASN A 347 -22.49 -33.11 -4.52
CA ASN A 347 -22.57 -34.27 -3.62
C ASN A 347 -21.33 -35.17 -3.64
N HIS A 348 -20.21 -34.72 -4.22
CA HIS A 348 -18.93 -35.44 -4.19
C HIS A 348 -18.20 -35.27 -2.84
N TRP A 349 -17.51 -36.32 -2.39
CA TRP A 349 -16.76 -36.34 -1.13
C TRP A 349 -15.81 -35.15 -0.95
N ASP A 350 -15.09 -34.74 -2.02
CA ASP A 350 -14.15 -33.62 -1.95
C ASP A 350 -14.80 -32.28 -1.59
N ASN A 351 -16.08 -32.10 -1.92
CA ASN A 351 -16.86 -30.91 -1.58
C ASN A 351 -17.50 -30.98 -0.19
N MET A 352 -17.58 -32.16 0.42
CA MET A 352 -18.28 -32.40 1.69
C MET A 352 -17.38 -32.80 2.87
N LYS A 353 -16.10 -33.12 2.64
CA LYS A 353 -15.16 -33.59 3.69
C LYS A 353 -14.99 -32.64 4.89
N PHE A 354 -15.20 -31.34 4.69
CA PHE A 354 -15.15 -30.33 5.78
C PHE A 354 -16.50 -30.03 6.43
N ARG A 355 -17.59 -30.66 5.96
CA ARG A 355 -18.94 -30.58 6.56
C ARG A 355 -19.38 -31.88 7.23
N TYR A 356 -18.56 -32.93 7.21
CA TYR A 356 -18.87 -34.19 7.90
C TYR A 356 -18.72 -33.98 9.42
N LEU A 357 -19.80 -34.24 10.16
CA LEU A 357 -19.88 -34.06 11.61
C LEU A 357 -19.82 -35.39 12.40
N GLY A 358 -19.65 -36.53 11.71
CA GLY A 358 -19.57 -37.85 12.33
C GLY A 358 -18.13 -38.24 12.73
N PRO A 359 -17.96 -39.31 13.54
CA PRO A 359 -16.64 -39.80 13.93
C PRO A 359 -15.86 -40.39 12.74
N ASN A 360 -14.53 -40.22 12.74
CA ASN A 360 -13.64 -40.71 11.68
C ASN A 360 -13.66 -42.25 11.50
N SER A 361 -14.15 -43.01 12.49
CA SER A 361 -14.31 -44.46 12.41
C SER A 361 -15.24 -44.89 11.27
N ASP A 362 -16.20 -44.05 10.91
CA ASP A 362 -17.17 -44.33 9.85
C ASP A 362 -16.49 -44.39 8.46
N LEU A 363 -15.26 -43.90 8.36
CA LEU A 363 -14.46 -43.88 7.13
C LEU A 363 -13.43 -45.02 7.04
N ALA A 364 -13.28 -45.83 8.09
CA ALA A 364 -12.18 -46.79 8.22
C ALA A 364 -12.22 -47.96 7.20
N HIS A 365 -13.36 -48.17 6.55
CA HIS A 365 -13.55 -49.26 5.59
C HIS A 365 -13.26 -48.86 4.13
N TRP A 366 -12.99 -47.58 3.86
CA TRP A 366 -12.56 -47.13 2.54
C TRP A 366 -11.06 -47.00 2.42
N THR A 367 -10.53 -47.37 1.26
CA THR A 367 -9.11 -47.26 0.95
C THR A 367 -8.78 -45.95 0.23
N LEU A 368 -7.49 -45.59 0.22
CA LEU A 368 -7.00 -44.47 -0.60
C LEU A 368 -7.31 -44.67 -2.09
N GLN A 369 -7.34 -45.92 -2.56
CA GLN A 369 -7.68 -46.25 -3.94
C GLN A 369 -9.14 -45.94 -4.26
N ASP A 370 -10.05 -46.11 -3.29
CA ASP A 370 -11.48 -45.77 -3.45
C ASP A 370 -11.70 -44.26 -3.54
N SER A 371 -10.89 -43.47 -2.82
CA SER A 371 -10.87 -42.01 -2.93
C SER A 371 -10.43 -41.56 -4.34
N ILE A 372 -9.33 -42.13 -4.84
CA ILE A 372 -8.80 -41.81 -6.18
C ILE A 372 -9.80 -42.16 -7.28
N ASN A 373 -10.53 -43.26 -7.13
CA ASN A 373 -11.50 -43.74 -8.11
C ASN A 373 -12.89 -43.09 -7.97
N ASN A 374 -13.09 -42.14 -7.05
CA ASN A 374 -14.39 -41.51 -6.75
C ASN A 374 -15.50 -42.50 -6.34
N ASN A 375 -15.15 -43.62 -5.68
CA ASN A 375 -16.09 -44.65 -5.27
C ASN A 375 -16.72 -44.40 -3.87
N ILE A 376 -16.35 -43.31 -3.20
CA ILE A 376 -16.88 -42.94 -1.88
C ILE A 376 -18.20 -42.18 -2.06
N THR A 377 -19.33 -42.84 -1.82
CA THR A 377 -20.65 -42.21 -1.87
C THR A 377 -20.96 -41.44 -0.60
N THR A 378 -21.61 -40.27 -0.71
CA THR A 378 -21.93 -39.39 0.42
C THR A 378 -23.21 -39.76 1.19
N GLN A 379 -23.87 -40.88 0.84
CA GLN A 379 -25.06 -41.33 1.55
C GLN A 379 -24.68 -42.10 2.82
N PHE A 380 -24.06 -41.40 3.77
CA PHE A 380 -24.21 -41.78 5.17
C PHE A 380 -25.65 -41.43 5.52
N GLY A 381 -26.52 -42.43 5.52
CA GLY A 381 -27.81 -42.27 6.19
C GLY A 381 -27.53 -41.74 7.59
N MET A 382 -28.18 -40.65 7.98
CA MET A 382 -28.31 -40.29 9.40
C MET A 382 -29.09 -41.44 10.07
N GLY A 383 -28.35 -42.48 10.41
CA GLY A 383 -28.88 -43.74 10.91
C GLY A 383 -28.96 -43.68 12.43
N GLY A 384 -30.02 -43.05 12.94
CA GLY A 384 -30.74 -43.70 14.03
C GLY A 384 -31.10 -45.12 13.57
N ALA A 385 -30.99 -46.09 14.48
CA ALA A 385 -31.14 -47.52 14.20
C ALA A 385 -32.30 -47.80 13.23
N SER A 386 -31.99 -48.30 12.03
CA SER A 386 -32.86 -48.59 10.87
C SER A 386 -32.77 -47.58 9.71
N SER A 387 -31.70 -47.62 8.92
CA SER A 387 -31.77 -47.18 7.53
C SER A 387 -31.21 -48.26 6.60
N LEU A 388 -32.03 -48.61 5.60
CA LEU A 388 -31.86 -49.69 4.64
C LEU A 388 -30.45 -49.74 4.01
N VAL A 389 -29.87 -50.93 4.01
CA VAL A 389 -28.83 -51.34 3.06
C VAL A 389 -29.53 -51.60 1.73
N ILE A 390 -29.20 -50.83 0.70
CA ILE A 390 -29.44 -51.24 -0.69
C ILE A 390 -28.11 -51.75 -1.22
N SER A 391 -28.12 -53.03 -1.62
CA SER A 391 -27.03 -53.75 -2.29
C SER A 391 -26.65 -53.13 -3.62
#